data_AF-A0A1A1Y6J1-F1
#
_entry.id   AF-A0A1A1Y6J1-F1
#
_cell.length_a   1.000
_cell.length_b   1.000
_cell.length_c   1.000
_cell.angle_alpha   90.00
_cell.angle_beta   90.00
_cell.angle_gamma   90.00
#
_symmetry.space_group_name_H-M   'P 1'
#
loop_
_entity.id
_entity.type
_entity.pdbx_description
1 polymer ?
#
loop_
_entity_poly.entity_id
_entity_poly.type
_entity_poly.pdbx_seq_one_letter_code
_entity_poly.pdbx_strand_id
1 'polypeptide(L)'
;MSAARAERDAAQNAAKRSGSDPLELARRIAAALNAPDMVNKEEPFFHWITAVTQDGRIVVANNYGLAYMPKQVRLPASVVMASADESIPPSERAGWATYPAVALQGWAQHHDSKLRALIGFENQFSSDSGVHLELLTPQDIPASGKMAGRDRLQVIAPQVAARLAQIADGDLVKVLPPAPVEATPPDERQRMELWEDVWSPVISRSANRGQAHLKGFAAYAVHAQEWALYHAHTSVAAEDQRRAVADFIYWQHVGQLAADAIGG
;
A
#
# COMPACT_ATOMS: atom_id res chain seq x y z
N MET A 1 -26.33 -16.13 -39.20
CA MET A 1 -25.73 -15.98 -37.85
C MET A 1 -26.76 -16.49 -36.83
N SER A 2 -26.36 -17.30 -35.85
CA SER A 2 -27.29 -18.03 -34.96
C SER A 2 -27.76 -17.19 -33.77
N ALA A 3 -29.04 -17.32 -33.39
CA ALA A 3 -29.67 -16.67 -32.23
C ALA A 3 -28.93 -16.96 -30.91
N ALA A 4 -28.35 -18.15 -30.77
CA ALA A 4 -27.58 -18.54 -29.59
C ALA A 4 -26.27 -17.72 -29.43
N ARG A 5 -25.73 -17.17 -30.52
CA ARG A 5 -24.55 -16.29 -30.48
C ARG A 5 -24.96 -14.87 -30.07
N ALA A 6 -26.09 -14.39 -30.58
CA ALA A 6 -26.68 -13.12 -30.19
C ALA A 6 -27.13 -13.08 -28.72
N GLU A 7 -27.68 -14.18 -28.19
CA GLU A 7 -28.03 -14.29 -26.76
C GLU A 7 -26.79 -14.34 -25.86
N ARG A 8 -25.72 -15.03 -26.26
CA ARG A 8 -24.45 -15.01 -25.52
C ARG A 8 -23.81 -13.62 -25.53
N ASP A 9 -23.81 -12.94 -26.67
CA ASP A 9 -23.27 -11.58 -26.78
C ASP A 9 -24.14 -10.58 -26.00
N ALA A 10 -25.47 -10.75 -26.00
CA ALA A 10 -26.39 -9.94 -25.21
C ALA A 10 -26.23 -10.19 -23.70
N ALA A 11 -26.04 -11.44 -23.27
CA ALA A 11 -25.80 -11.79 -21.87
C ALA A 11 -24.44 -11.29 -21.37
N GLN A 12 -23.39 -11.38 -22.20
CA GLN A 12 -22.08 -10.80 -21.88
C GLN A 12 -22.12 -9.26 -21.83
N ASN A 13 -22.86 -8.63 -22.73
CA ASN A 13 -23.06 -7.17 -22.70
C ASN A 13 -23.97 -6.73 -21.55
N ALA A 14 -24.95 -7.53 -21.14
CA ALA A 14 -25.78 -7.29 -19.96
C ALA A 14 -24.99 -7.46 -18.66
N ALA A 15 -24.11 -8.47 -18.57
CA ALA A 15 -23.19 -8.65 -17.45
C ALA A 15 -22.17 -7.50 -17.33
N LYS A 16 -21.72 -6.94 -18.46
CA LYS A 16 -20.89 -5.71 -18.49
C LYS A 16 -21.65 -4.45 -18.05
N ARG A 17 -22.98 -4.43 -18.19
CA ARG A 17 -23.86 -3.31 -17.78
C ARG A 17 -24.40 -3.45 -16.35
N SER A 18 -24.31 -4.62 -15.73
CA SER A 18 -24.78 -4.87 -14.36
C SER A 18 -23.69 -4.72 -13.29
N GLY A 19 -22.41 -4.65 -13.67
CA GLY A 19 -21.32 -4.22 -12.79
C GLY A 19 -21.10 -2.72 -12.92
N SER A 20 -20.90 -1.98 -11.82
CA SER A 20 -20.61 -0.53 -11.91
C SER A 20 -19.42 -0.27 -12.83
N ASP A 21 -19.41 0.85 -13.55
CA ASP A 21 -18.28 1.24 -14.40
C ASP A 21 -16.97 1.11 -13.58
N PRO A 22 -15.94 0.39 -14.07
CA PRO A 22 -14.65 0.30 -13.40
C PRO A 22 -14.08 1.67 -12.99
N LEU A 23 -14.34 2.73 -13.77
CA LEU A 23 -13.94 4.09 -13.41
C LEU A 23 -14.69 4.61 -12.18
N GLU A 24 -15.99 4.36 -12.07
CA GLU A 24 -16.81 4.74 -10.91
C GLU A 24 -16.37 3.98 -9.65
N LEU A 25 -16.07 2.69 -9.77
CA LEU A 25 -15.51 1.90 -8.67
C LEU A 25 -14.13 2.43 -8.25
N ALA A 26 -13.25 2.69 -9.22
CA ALA A 26 -11.92 3.25 -8.95
C ALA A 26 -12.03 4.62 -8.27
N ARG A 27 -12.98 5.46 -8.68
CA ARG A 27 -13.22 6.77 -8.06
C ARG A 27 -13.67 6.66 -6.60
N ARG A 28 -14.56 5.72 -6.30
CA ARG A 28 -14.99 5.45 -4.91
C ARG A 28 -13.83 4.94 -4.05
N ILE A 29 -12.98 4.06 -4.58
CA ILE A 29 -11.79 3.58 -3.88
C ILE A 29 -10.79 4.73 -3.65
N ALA A 30 -10.57 5.58 -4.65
CA ALA A 30 -9.69 6.74 -4.53
C ALA A 30 -10.15 7.70 -3.43
N ALA A 31 -11.46 8.00 -3.39
CA ALA A 31 -12.06 8.84 -2.36
C ALA A 31 -11.96 8.20 -0.97
N ALA A 32 -12.23 6.90 -0.85
CA ALA A 32 -12.09 6.17 0.41
C ALA A 32 -10.65 6.16 0.92
N LEU A 33 -9.67 5.89 0.06
CA LEU A 33 -8.26 5.88 0.45
C LEU A 33 -7.74 7.25 0.92
N ASN A 34 -8.33 8.34 0.44
CA ASN A 34 -8.01 9.71 0.86
C ASN A 34 -8.95 10.23 1.97
N ALA A 35 -9.75 9.37 2.61
CA ALA A 35 -10.58 9.73 3.76
C ALA A 35 -9.73 10.01 5.01
N PRO A 36 -10.20 10.87 5.93
CA PRO A 36 -9.41 11.31 7.08
C PRO A 36 -9.03 10.19 8.06
N ASP A 37 -9.79 9.09 8.08
CA ASP A 37 -9.50 7.93 8.92
C ASP A 37 -8.56 6.91 8.26
N MET A 38 -8.19 7.08 6.98
CA MET A 38 -7.29 6.19 6.22
C MET A 38 -5.83 6.67 6.18
N VAL A 39 -5.54 7.86 6.72
CA VAL A 39 -4.20 8.47 6.79
C VAL A 39 -3.82 8.65 8.26
N ASN A 40 -2.56 8.45 8.63
CA ASN A 40 -2.14 8.71 10.00
C ASN A 40 -2.03 10.22 10.25
N LYS A 41 -2.42 10.68 11.44
CA LYS A 41 -2.30 12.11 11.80
C LYS A 41 -0.84 12.60 11.78
N GLU A 42 0.10 11.68 11.97
CA GLU A 42 1.55 11.90 11.98
C GLU A 42 2.16 11.87 10.56
N GLU A 43 1.34 11.74 9.52
CA GLU A 43 1.75 11.68 8.12
C GLU A 43 1.27 12.91 7.35
N PRO A 44 1.86 14.09 7.60
CA PRO A 44 1.51 15.25 6.82
C PRO A 44 1.83 14.95 5.34
N PHE A 45 0.90 15.29 4.45
CA PHE A 45 1.04 15.13 2.99
C PHE A 45 1.05 13.70 2.45
N PHE A 46 0.85 12.68 3.27
CA PHE A 46 0.59 11.33 2.75
C PHE A 46 -0.70 11.32 1.92
N HIS A 47 -0.67 10.66 0.78
CA HIS A 47 -1.83 10.54 -0.09
C HIS A 47 -1.75 9.33 -1.00
N TRP A 48 -2.92 8.91 -1.49
CA TRP A 48 -3.07 7.86 -2.48
C TRP A 48 -3.49 8.44 -3.83
N ILE A 49 -2.94 7.88 -4.91
CA ILE A 49 -3.46 8.01 -6.27
C ILE A 49 -3.95 6.64 -6.71
N THR A 50 -5.13 6.61 -7.33
CA THR A 50 -5.70 5.39 -7.93
C THR A 50 -5.65 5.52 -9.44
N ALA A 51 -5.34 4.43 -10.13
CA ALA A 51 -5.48 4.31 -11.56
C ALA A 51 -6.53 3.26 -11.91
N VAL A 52 -7.12 3.43 -13.09
CA VAL A 52 -7.88 2.37 -13.76
C VAL A 52 -7.31 2.18 -15.15
N THR A 53 -7.09 0.93 -15.56
CA THR A 53 -6.61 0.57 -16.90
C THR A 53 -7.76 0.52 -17.92
N GLN A 54 -7.42 0.45 -19.21
CA GLN A 54 -8.42 0.32 -20.29
C GLN A 54 -9.29 -0.94 -20.17
N ASP A 55 -8.75 -2.03 -19.63
CA ASP A 55 -9.47 -3.28 -19.35
C ASP A 55 -10.18 -3.29 -17.97
N GLY A 56 -10.09 -2.18 -17.21
CA GLY A 56 -10.86 -1.98 -15.97
C GLY A 56 -10.18 -2.48 -14.69
N ARG A 57 -8.89 -2.81 -14.74
CA ARG A 57 -8.10 -3.17 -13.55
C ARG A 57 -7.80 -1.92 -12.74
N ILE A 58 -7.92 -2.03 -11.42
CA ILE A 58 -7.71 -0.92 -10.48
C ILE A 58 -6.37 -1.11 -9.79
N VAL A 59 -5.55 -0.06 -9.81
CA VAL A 59 -4.20 -0.05 -9.26
C VAL A 59 -4.05 1.18 -8.37
N VAL A 60 -3.38 1.05 -7.23
CA VAL A 60 -3.17 2.15 -6.29
C VAL A 60 -1.69 2.32 -5.98
N ALA A 61 -1.30 3.56 -5.71
CA ALA A 61 0.01 3.92 -5.24
C ALA A 61 -0.12 5.06 -4.23
N ASN A 62 0.82 5.16 -3.30
CA ASN A 62 0.96 6.31 -2.41
C ASN A 62 2.35 6.92 -2.54
N ASN A 63 2.51 8.13 -2.02
CA ASN A 63 3.75 8.88 -2.13
C ASN A 63 4.89 8.40 -1.21
N TYR A 64 4.66 7.45 -0.33
CA TYR A 64 5.76 6.81 0.43
C TYR A 64 6.33 5.63 -0.38
N GLY A 65 5.53 4.98 -1.21
CA GLY A 65 6.01 3.92 -2.08
C GLY A 65 6.40 2.66 -1.30
N LEU A 66 7.27 1.83 -1.89
CA LEU A 66 7.83 0.60 -1.31
C LEU A 66 6.87 -0.25 -0.45
N ALA A 67 5.70 -0.54 -1.01
CA ALA A 67 4.69 -1.37 -0.36
C ALA A 67 4.18 -0.85 1.01
N TYR A 68 4.49 0.40 1.38
CA TYR A 68 3.99 1.01 2.60
C TYR A 68 2.48 1.17 2.56
N MET A 69 1.79 0.66 3.58
CA MET A 69 0.36 0.74 3.74
C MET A 69 0.00 1.00 5.22
N PRO A 70 -0.69 2.11 5.55
CA PRO A 70 -1.12 2.39 6.91
C PRO A 70 -1.96 1.24 7.48
N LYS A 71 -1.80 0.96 8.78
CA LYS A 71 -2.37 -0.22 9.46
C LYS A 71 -3.89 -0.34 9.34
N GLN A 72 -4.58 0.79 9.30
CA GLN A 72 -6.04 0.91 9.17
C GLN A 72 -6.58 0.62 7.76
N VAL A 73 -5.73 0.73 6.74
CA VAL A 73 -6.16 0.54 5.35
C VAL A 73 -6.41 -0.94 5.11
N ARG A 74 -7.44 -1.22 4.32
CA ARG A 74 -7.74 -2.54 3.77
C ARG A 74 -7.99 -2.38 2.28
N LEU A 75 -7.26 -3.13 1.45
CA LEU A 75 -7.43 -3.05 0.00
C LEU A 75 -8.38 -4.16 -0.50
N PRO A 76 -9.44 -3.82 -1.27
CA PRO A 76 -10.30 -4.81 -1.90
C PRO A 76 -9.49 -5.86 -2.68
N ALA A 77 -9.98 -7.09 -2.78
CA ALA A 77 -9.24 -8.20 -3.40
C ALA A 77 -8.83 -7.93 -4.86
N SER A 78 -9.62 -7.15 -5.60
CA SER A 78 -9.39 -6.80 -7.01
C SER A 78 -8.40 -5.66 -7.24
N VAL A 79 -7.98 -4.93 -6.20
CA VAL A 79 -7.11 -3.77 -6.32
C VAL A 79 -5.64 -4.19 -6.26
N VAL A 80 -4.80 -3.70 -7.17
CA VAL A 80 -3.35 -3.95 -7.10
C VAL A 80 -2.67 -2.77 -6.42
N MET A 81 -1.65 -3.01 -5.61
CA MET A 81 -0.77 -1.95 -5.12
C MET A 81 0.53 -1.98 -5.94
N ALA A 82 0.79 -0.92 -6.71
CA ALA A 82 1.90 -0.89 -7.66
C ALA A 82 3.26 -1.15 -6.99
N SER A 83 3.52 -0.52 -5.85
CA SER A 83 4.78 -0.66 -5.12
C SER A 83 4.95 -1.99 -4.38
N ALA A 84 3.89 -2.80 -4.28
CA ALA A 84 3.91 -4.14 -3.70
C ALA A 84 4.05 -5.25 -4.74
N ASP A 85 4.10 -4.92 -6.03
CA ASP A 85 4.21 -5.92 -7.10
C ASP A 85 5.64 -6.48 -7.20
N GLU A 86 5.82 -7.71 -6.71
CA GLU A 86 7.12 -8.39 -6.68
C GLU A 86 7.64 -8.82 -8.06
N SER A 87 6.81 -8.77 -9.11
CA SER A 87 7.29 -8.97 -10.48
C SER A 87 8.21 -7.84 -10.96
N ILE A 88 8.17 -6.70 -10.27
CA ILE A 88 8.91 -5.48 -10.61
C ILE A 88 10.14 -5.35 -9.69
N PRO A 89 11.37 -5.21 -10.25
CA PRO A 89 12.59 -5.12 -9.46
C PRO A 89 12.55 -4.01 -8.38
N PRO A 90 13.13 -4.24 -7.18
CA PRO A 90 13.22 -3.23 -6.14
C PRO A 90 13.83 -1.89 -6.59
N SER A 91 14.87 -1.93 -7.42
CA SER A 91 15.53 -0.72 -7.95
C SER A 91 14.62 0.11 -8.87
N GLU A 92 13.75 -0.54 -9.65
CA GLU A 92 12.74 0.15 -10.46
C GLU A 92 11.68 0.78 -9.56
N ARG A 93 11.18 0.03 -8.57
CA ARG A 93 10.22 0.53 -7.57
C ARG A 93 10.78 1.67 -6.72
N ALA A 94 12.09 1.68 -6.49
CA ALA A 94 12.81 2.75 -5.79
C ALA A 94 12.65 4.10 -6.51
N GLY A 95 12.71 4.09 -7.84
CA GLY A 95 12.53 5.27 -8.69
C GLY A 95 11.13 5.90 -8.58
N TRP A 96 10.16 5.17 -8.03
CA TRP A 96 8.79 5.65 -7.86
C TRP A 96 8.50 6.24 -6.48
N ALA A 97 9.42 6.07 -5.51
CA ALA A 97 9.27 6.65 -4.19
C ALA A 97 9.05 8.17 -4.30
N THR A 98 8.09 8.73 -3.58
CA THR A 98 7.65 10.14 -3.68
C THR A 98 6.88 10.52 -4.97
N TYR A 99 6.65 9.59 -5.89
CA TYR A 99 6.01 9.84 -7.19
C TYR A 99 4.91 8.79 -7.53
N PRO A 100 3.75 8.82 -6.86
CA PRO A 100 2.72 7.78 -7.01
C PRO A 100 2.14 7.69 -8.44
N ALA A 101 2.01 8.80 -9.16
CA ALA A 101 1.58 8.77 -10.57
C ALA A 101 2.58 8.03 -11.47
N VAL A 102 3.88 8.25 -11.24
CA VAL A 102 4.96 7.53 -11.94
C VAL A 102 4.92 6.04 -11.60
N ALA A 103 4.65 5.69 -10.34
CA ALA A 103 4.48 4.29 -9.93
C ALA A 103 3.38 3.58 -10.73
N LEU A 104 2.24 4.25 -10.93
CA LEU A 104 1.10 3.70 -11.67
C LEU A 104 1.40 3.56 -13.17
N GLN A 105 2.12 4.52 -13.74
CA GLN A 105 2.59 4.45 -15.14
C GLN A 105 3.61 3.33 -15.34
N GLY A 106 4.61 3.23 -14.44
CA GLY A 106 5.63 2.18 -14.47
C GLY A 106 5.02 0.79 -14.33
N TRP A 107 4.08 0.62 -13.38
CA TRP A 107 3.31 -0.63 -13.25
C TRP A 107 2.56 -0.96 -14.55
N ALA A 108 1.87 0.01 -15.15
CA ALA A 108 1.14 -0.23 -16.39
C ALA A 108 2.07 -0.62 -17.53
N GLN A 109 3.23 0.03 -17.66
CA GLN A 109 4.24 -0.29 -18.65
C GLN A 109 4.80 -1.71 -18.47
N HIS A 110 5.13 -2.12 -17.23
CA HIS A 110 5.65 -3.45 -16.93
C HIS A 110 4.66 -4.55 -17.34
N HIS A 111 3.36 -4.31 -17.15
CA HIS A 111 2.28 -5.26 -17.45
C HIS A 111 1.65 -5.07 -18.84
N ASP A 112 2.31 -4.37 -19.77
CA ASP A 112 1.81 -4.06 -21.12
C ASP A 112 0.35 -3.54 -21.13
N SER A 113 0.03 -2.72 -20.12
CA SER A 113 -1.29 -2.21 -19.85
C SER A 113 -1.36 -0.71 -20.13
N LYS A 114 -2.52 -0.24 -20.59
CA LYS A 114 -2.77 1.20 -20.82
C LYS A 114 -3.64 1.76 -19.72
N LEU A 115 -3.22 2.87 -19.12
CA LEU A 115 -4.04 3.60 -18.16
C LEU A 115 -5.20 4.32 -18.88
N ARG A 116 -6.42 4.16 -18.37
CA ARG A 116 -7.61 4.91 -18.78
C ARG A 116 -7.69 6.24 -18.02
N ALA A 117 -7.43 6.23 -16.72
CA ALA A 117 -7.46 7.43 -15.88
C ALA A 117 -6.56 7.30 -14.65
N LEU A 118 -6.11 8.45 -14.14
CA LEU A 118 -5.57 8.64 -12.80
C LEU A 118 -6.57 9.43 -11.96
N ILE A 119 -6.72 9.07 -10.69
CA ILE A 119 -7.75 9.60 -9.80
C ILE A 119 -7.09 10.06 -8.49
N GLY A 120 -7.33 11.31 -8.13
CA GLY A 120 -6.76 11.96 -6.94
C GLY A 120 -7.15 13.44 -6.88
N PHE A 121 -6.64 14.16 -5.90
CA PHE A 121 -6.79 15.62 -5.84
C PHE A 121 -5.81 16.32 -6.78
N GLU A 122 -6.17 17.50 -7.27
CA GLU A 122 -5.34 18.29 -8.20
C GLU A 122 -3.92 18.52 -7.66
N ASN A 123 -3.78 18.88 -6.38
CA ASN A 123 -2.49 19.14 -5.74
C ASN A 123 -1.60 17.90 -5.52
N GLN A 124 -2.10 16.69 -5.78
CA GLN A 124 -1.34 15.44 -5.68
C GLN A 124 -0.58 15.12 -6.97
N PHE A 125 -0.91 15.80 -8.08
CA PHE A 125 -0.22 15.63 -9.36
C PHE A 125 0.89 16.68 -9.50
N SER A 126 2.13 16.21 -9.58
CA SER A 126 3.33 17.07 -9.65
C SER A 126 3.80 17.39 -11.07
N SER A 127 3.30 16.66 -12.07
CA SER A 127 3.62 16.84 -13.49
C SER A 127 2.50 16.29 -14.37
N ASP A 128 2.47 16.71 -15.63
CA ASP A 128 1.54 16.17 -16.62
C ASP A 128 1.96 14.73 -16.97
N SER A 129 1.04 13.79 -16.74
CA SER A 129 1.23 12.36 -17.03
C SER A 129 0.85 11.98 -18.46
N GLY A 130 0.15 12.86 -19.18
CA GLY A 130 -0.50 12.54 -20.46
C GLY A 130 -1.68 11.56 -20.33
N VAL A 131 -2.05 11.14 -19.12
CA VAL A 131 -3.20 10.29 -18.80
C VAL A 131 -4.35 11.18 -18.33
N HIS A 132 -5.60 10.84 -18.69
CA HIS A 132 -6.79 11.53 -18.20
C HIS A 132 -6.80 11.60 -16.67
N LEU A 133 -7.02 12.80 -16.13
CA LEU A 133 -7.14 13.03 -14.69
C LEU A 133 -8.62 13.12 -14.30
N GLU A 134 -9.04 12.22 -13.42
CA GLU A 134 -10.34 12.24 -12.76
C GLU A 134 -10.17 12.88 -11.37
N LEU A 135 -10.45 14.17 -11.27
CA LEU A 135 -10.18 14.93 -10.06
C LEU A 135 -11.22 14.69 -8.96
N LEU A 136 -10.72 14.48 -7.75
CA LEU A 136 -11.51 14.47 -6.53
C LEU A 136 -11.62 15.89 -5.97
N THR A 137 -12.77 16.19 -5.38
CA THR A 137 -13.03 17.39 -4.58
C THR A 137 -13.25 17.02 -3.12
N PRO A 138 -13.12 17.96 -2.16
CA PRO A 138 -13.39 17.66 -0.75
C PRO A 138 -14.81 17.09 -0.51
N GLN A 139 -15.78 17.43 -1.36
CA GLN A 139 -17.16 16.94 -1.27
C GLN A 139 -17.29 15.47 -1.67
N ASP A 140 -16.32 14.92 -2.40
CA ASP A 140 -16.30 13.51 -2.79
C ASP A 140 -15.81 12.59 -1.67
N ILE A 141 -15.12 13.14 -0.67
CA ILE A 141 -14.47 12.35 0.37
C ILE A 141 -15.51 11.89 1.40
N PRO A 142 -15.67 10.58 1.60
CA PRO A 142 -16.57 10.08 2.62
C PRO A 142 -16.02 10.38 4.02
N ALA A 143 -16.91 10.44 5.01
CA ALA A 143 -16.53 10.60 6.41
C ALA A 143 -15.65 9.45 6.93
N SER A 144 -15.77 8.25 6.34
CA SER A 144 -14.92 7.10 6.60
C SER A 144 -14.56 6.40 5.30
N GLY A 145 -13.29 6.06 5.15
CA GLY A 145 -12.74 5.30 4.04
C GLY A 145 -12.64 3.80 4.28
N LYS A 146 -13.24 3.29 5.36
CA LYS A 146 -13.18 1.88 5.72
C LYS A 146 -13.72 1.01 4.58
N MET A 147 -12.89 0.08 4.14
CA MET A 147 -13.22 -0.92 3.14
C MET A 147 -12.98 -2.32 3.70
N ALA A 148 -13.69 -3.31 3.18
CA ALA A 148 -13.36 -4.72 3.41
C ALA A 148 -12.26 -5.14 2.45
N GLY A 149 -11.33 -5.98 2.91
CA GLY A 149 -10.27 -6.49 2.05
C GLY A 149 -9.04 -6.94 2.82
N ARG A 150 -7.92 -6.93 2.09
CA ARG A 150 -6.63 -7.41 2.55
C ARG A 150 -5.95 -6.38 3.44
N ASP A 151 -5.34 -6.79 4.55
CA ASP A 151 -4.37 -5.94 5.25
C ASP A 151 -3.05 -5.82 4.50
N ARG A 152 -2.20 -4.95 5.03
CA ARG A 152 -0.84 -4.70 4.58
C ARG A 152 -0.02 -5.97 4.37
N LEU A 153 -0.06 -6.97 5.27
CA LEU A 153 0.71 -8.20 5.08
C LEU A 153 0.13 -9.05 3.93
N GLN A 154 -1.20 -9.17 3.85
CA GLN A 154 -1.87 -9.87 2.75
C GLN A 154 -1.68 -9.18 1.38
N VAL A 155 -1.46 -7.87 1.36
CA VAL A 155 -1.16 -7.11 0.13
C VAL A 155 0.27 -7.37 -0.35
N ILE A 156 1.26 -7.30 0.56
CA ILE A 156 2.67 -7.35 0.17
C ILE A 156 3.22 -8.76 0.08
N ALA A 157 2.73 -9.69 0.89
CA ALA A 157 3.25 -11.06 1.00
C ALA A 157 2.09 -12.05 1.22
N PRO A 158 1.18 -12.23 0.25
CA PRO A 158 -0.04 -13.03 0.41
C PRO A 158 0.24 -14.47 0.81
N GLN A 159 1.32 -15.08 0.31
CA GLN A 159 1.71 -16.45 0.68
C GLN A 159 2.17 -16.53 2.14
N VAL A 160 2.91 -15.53 2.63
CA VAL A 160 3.37 -15.47 4.02
C VAL A 160 2.19 -15.23 4.96
N ALA A 161 1.28 -14.32 4.60
CA ALA A 161 0.03 -14.10 5.32
C ALA A 161 -0.80 -15.40 5.43
N ALA A 162 -0.93 -16.14 4.33
CA ALA A 162 -1.65 -17.41 4.30
C ALA A 162 -1.00 -18.47 5.21
N ARG A 163 0.34 -18.56 5.23
CA ARG A 163 1.06 -19.46 6.14
C ARG A 163 0.87 -19.06 7.60
N LEU A 164 0.97 -17.78 7.93
CA LEU A 164 0.75 -17.27 9.28
C LEU A 164 -0.67 -17.60 9.79
N ALA A 165 -1.67 -17.53 8.92
CA ALA A 165 -3.04 -17.89 9.26
C ALA A 165 -3.23 -19.38 9.61
N GLN A 166 -2.33 -20.26 9.19
CA GLN A 166 -2.36 -21.69 9.55
C GLN A 166 -1.67 -22.01 10.88
N ILE A 167 -0.90 -21.08 11.45
CA ILE A 167 -0.21 -21.27 12.72
C ILE A 167 -1.22 -21.05 13.84
N ALA A 168 -1.33 -21.99 14.78
CA ALA A 168 -2.17 -21.84 15.96
C ALA A 168 -1.64 -20.72 16.88
N ASP A 169 -2.52 -20.03 17.61
CA ASP A 169 -2.11 -18.90 18.47
C ASP A 169 -1.00 -19.30 19.46
N GLY A 170 -1.10 -20.48 20.07
CA GLY A 170 -0.09 -21.01 21.00
C GLY A 170 1.29 -21.31 20.37
N ASP A 171 1.37 -21.35 19.05
CA ASP A 171 2.60 -21.60 18.30
C ASP A 171 3.20 -20.33 17.68
N LEU A 172 2.56 -19.17 17.81
CA LEU A 172 3.02 -17.91 17.22
C LEU A 172 4.42 -17.50 17.67
N VAL A 173 4.78 -17.79 18.93
CA VAL A 173 6.11 -17.49 19.45
C VAL A 173 7.23 -18.26 18.74
N LYS A 174 6.91 -19.42 18.12
CA LYS A 174 7.89 -20.28 17.43
C LYS A 174 8.36 -19.69 16.10
N VAL A 175 7.65 -18.70 15.55
CA VAL A 175 8.04 -18.02 14.30
C VAL A 175 8.66 -16.65 14.53
N LEU A 176 8.84 -16.26 15.80
CA LEU A 176 9.52 -15.02 16.18
C LEU A 176 10.99 -15.28 16.49
N PRO A 177 11.86 -14.28 16.32
CA PRO A 177 13.15 -14.25 17.00
C PRO A 177 12.97 -14.46 18.52
N PRO A 178 13.98 -15.03 19.20
CA PRO A 178 13.97 -15.20 20.65
C PRO A 178 13.63 -13.90 21.38
N ALA A 179 12.89 -14.00 22.48
CA ALA A 179 12.61 -12.85 23.32
C ALA A 179 13.92 -12.23 23.85
N PRO A 180 14.04 -10.90 23.91
CA PRO A 180 15.15 -10.26 24.59
C PRO A 180 15.14 -10.64 26.08
N VAL A 181 16.34 -10.68 26.68
CA VAL A 181 16.52 -11.03 28.11
C VAL A 181 15.77 -10.03 29.02
N GLU A 182 15.67 -8.78 28.57
CA GLU A 182 14.89 -7.73 29.23
C GLU A 182 13.73 -7.28 28.33
N ALA A 183 12.51 -7.30 28.89
CA ALA A 183 11.29 -6.86 28.21
C ALA A 183 11.11 -5.33 28.34
N THR A 184 12.14 -4.58 27.97
CA THR A 184 12.07 -3.11 27.95
C THR A 184 11.45 -2.68 26.61
N PRO A 185 10.39 -1.83 26.60
CA PRO A 185 9.84 -1.31 25.36
C PRO A 185 10.91 -0.49 24.61
N PRO A 186 10.93 -0.54 23.26
CA PRO A 186 11.81 0.32 22.47
C PRO A 186 11.53 1.82 22.72
N ASP A 187 12.48 2.69 22.37
CA ASP A 187 12.36 4.14 22.65
C ASP A 187 11.33 4.83 21.75
N GLU A 188 10.27 5.34 22.36
CA GLU A 188 9.22 6.13 21.70
C GLU A 188 9.77 7.39 21.02
N ARG A 189 10.76 8.06 21.63
CA ARG A 189 11.36 9.27 21.06
C ARG A 189 12.10 8.95 19.77
N GLN A 190 12.88 7.87 19.80
CA GLN A 190 13.58 7.38 18.62
C GLN A 190 12.60 7.04 17.49
N ARG A 191 11.43 6.46 17.80
CA ARG A 191 10.38 6.22 16.79
C ARG A 191 9.95 7.50 16.09
N MET A 192 9.74 8.57 16.84
CA MET A 192 9.31 9.86 16.28
C MET A 192 10.40 10.50 15.42
N GLU A 193 11.66 10.46 15.86
CA GLU A 193 12.81 10.97 15.10
C GLU A 193 12.99 10.20 13.78
N LEU A 194 12.98 8.86 13.83
CA LEU A 194 13.07 8.02 12.62
C LEU A 194 11.88 8.22 11.69
N TRP A 195 10.69 8.52 12.22
CA TRP A 195 9.54 8.82 11.40
C TRP A 195 9.66 10.16 10.68
N GLU A 196 10.27 11.16 11.31
CA GLU A 196 10.60 12.42 10.65
C GLU A 196 11.52 12.22 9.45
N ASP A 197 12.53 11.37 9.58
CA ASP A 197 13.42 11.00 8.47
C ASP A 197 12.69 10.33 7.30
N VAL A 198 11.53 9.70 7.56
CA VAL A 198 10.66 9.13 6.53
C VAL A 198 9.89 10.23 5.80
N TRP A 199 9.11 11.06 6.52
CA TRP A 199 8.16 11.96 5.84
C TRP A 199 8.79 13.27 5.37
N SER A 200 9.83 13.79 6.05
CA SER A 200 10.45 15.07 5.72
C SER A 200 11.01 15.13 4.29
N PRO A 201 11.70 14.08 3.77
CA PRO A 201 12.12 14.07 2.38
C PRO A 201 10.96 14.13 1.38
N VAL A 202 9.80 13.54 1.68
CA VAL A 202 8.65 13.49 0.76
C VAL A 202 8.15 14.88 0.38
N ILE A 203 8.23 15.83 1.32
CA ILE A 203 7.80 17.22 1.13
C ILE A 203 8.92 18.14 0.64
N SER A 204 10.14 17.61 0.55
CA SER A 204 11.31 18.35 0.07
C SER A 204 11.28 18.56 -1.44
N ARG A 205 11.91 19.65 -1.87
CA ARG A 205 12.20 19.94 -3.28
C ARG A 205 13.56 19.40 -3.73
N SER A 206 14.28 18.71 -2.85
CA SER A 206 15.60 18.18 -3.16
C SER A 206 15.54 17.11 -4.26
N ALA A 207 16.49 17.15 -5.19
CA ALA A 207 16.63 16.14 -6.24
C ALA A 207 16.96 14.74 -5.66
N ASN A 208 17.58 14.67 -4.48
CA ASN A 208 17.91 13.41 -3.80
C ASN A 208 16.83 12.92 -2.82
N ARG A 209 15.64 13.54 -2.82
CA ARG A 209 14.59 13.25 -1.83
C ARG A 209 14.16 11.79 -1.79
N GLY A 210 14.12 11.11 -2.94
CA GLY A 210 13.79 9.68 -3.00
C GLY A 210 14.79 8.87 -2.21
N GLN A 211 16.10 9.04 -2.45
CA GLN A 211 17.13 8.32 -1.71
C GLN A 211 17.11 8.61 -0.20
N ALA A 212 16.91 9.88 0.19
CA ALA A 212 16.79 10.25 1.59
C ALA A 212 15.56 9.58 2.25
N HIS A 213 14.41 9.62 1.57
CA HIS A 213 13.19 8.93 2.01
C HIS A 213 13.42 7.44 2.23
N LEU A 214 14.04 6.74 1.26
CA LEU A 214 14.28 5.31 1.35
C LEU A 214 15.22 4.93 2.51
N LYS A 215 16.25 5.75 2.78
CA LYS A 215 17.15 5.56 3.92
C LYS A 215 16.43 5.72 5.25
N GLY A 216 15.62 6.77 5.38
CA GLY A 216 14.75 6.97 6.56
C GLY A 216 13.79 5.78 6.73
N PHE A 217 13.21 5.30 5.62
CA PHE A 217 12.30 4.16 5.61
C PHE A 217 12.94 2.87 6.11
N ALA A 218 14.14 2.56 5.61
CA ALA A 218 14.88 1.38 6.04
C ALA A 218 15.19 1.43 7.55
N ALA A 219 15.63 2.58 8.06
CA ALA A 219 15.92 2.77 9.48
C ALA A 219 14.66 2.67 10.35
N TYR A 220 13.58 3.33 9.94
CA TYR A 220 12.30 3.25 10.62
C TYR A 220 11.74 1.83 10.64
N ALA A 221 11.82 1.10 9.53
CA ALA A 221 11.33 -0.28 9.44
C ALA A 221 12.05 -1.23 10.41
N VAL A 222 13.34 -1.01 10.71
CA VAL A 222 14.06 -1.76 11.75
C VAL A 222 13.46 -1.48 13.12
N HIS A 223 13.28 -0.21 13.48
CA HIS A 223 12.72 0.16 14.77
C HIS A 223 11.25 -0.27 14.92
N ALA A 224 10.47 -0.23 13.84
CA ALA A 224 9.10 -0.72 13.82
C ALA A 224 9.02 -2.26 13.98
N GLN A 225 10.03 -3.01 13.52
CA GLN A 225 10.17 -4.44 13.83
C GLN A 225 10.44 -4.66 15.31
N GLU A 226 11.30 -3.87 15.95
CA GLU A 226 11.58 -3.97 17.39
C GLU A 226 10.31 -3.78 18.23
N TRP A 227 9.52 -2.76 17.90
CA TRP A 227 8.22 -2.52 18.54
C TRP A 227 7.24 -3.66 18.34
N ALA A 228 7.13 -4.17 17.11
CA ALA A 228 6.25 -5.29 16.81
C ALA A 228 6.68 -6.57 17.53
N LEU A 229 8.00 -6.82 17.64
CA LEU A 229 8.55 -7.96 18.36
C LEU A 229 8.29 -7.84 19.87
N TYR A 230 8.49 -6.65 20.45
CA TYR A 230 8.14 -6.37 21.84
C TYR A 230 6.67 -6.68 22.11
N HIS A 231 5.76 -6.17 21.27
CA HIS A 231 4.33 -6.45 21.41
C HIS A 231 4.01 -7.93 21.22
N ALA A 232 4.68 -8.63 20.31
CA ALA A 232 4.43 -10.04 20.06
C ALA A 232 4.82 -10.93 21.27
N HIS A 233 5.85 -10.54 22.03
CA HIS A 233 6.26 -11.25 23.25
C HIS A 233 5.50 -10.83 24.51
N THR A 234 4.95 -9.61 24.55
CA THR A 234 4.30 -9.05 25.76
C THR A 234 2.78 -9.02 25.71
N SER A 235 2.16 -9.29 24.55
CA SER A 235 0.71 -9.29 24.40
C SER A 235 0.06 -10.40 25.24
N VAL A 236 -0.97 -10.04 26.01
CA VAL A 236 -1.76 -10.97 26.80
C VAL A 236 -2.86 -11.65 25.95
N ALA A 237 -3.44 -10.91 25.00
CA ALA A 237 -4.47 -11.44 24.12
C ALA A 237 -3.85 -12.06 22.86
N ALA A 238 -4.29 -13.27 22.53
CA ALA A 238 -3.83 -14.01 21.35
C ALA A 238 -4.02 -13.23 20.04
N GLU A 239 -5.13 -12.50 19.91
CA GLU A 239 -5.41 -11.66 18.73
C GLU A 239 -4.40 -10.51 18.60
N ASP A 240 -4.02 -9.88 19.72
CA ASP A 240 -2.99 -8.83 19.74
C ASP A 240 -1.61 -9.38 19.41
N GLN A 241 -1.26 -10.54 19.98
CA GLN A 241 -0.03 -11.24 19.64
C GLN A 241 0.05 -11.56 18.16
N ARG A 242 -1.02 -12.12 17.57
CA ARG A 242 -1.08 -12.42 16.14
C ARG A 242 -0.92 -11.18 15.27
N ARG A 243 -1.59 -10.07 15.64
CA ARG A 243 -1.41 -8.77 14.98
C ARG A 243 0.04 -8.30 15.06
N ALA A 244 0.67 -8.40 16.22
CA ALA A 244 2.06 -8.00 16.42
C ALA A 244 3.04 -8.86 15.61
N VAL A 245 2.81 -10.17 15.52
CA VAL A 245 3.59 -11.08 14.64
C VAL A 245 3.43 -10.70 13.16
N ALA A 246 2.20 -10.42 12.72
CA ALA A 246 1.95 -9.97 11.35
C ALA A 246 2.62 -8.62 11.06
N ASP A 247 2.59 -7.71 12.03
CA ASP A 247 3.23 -6.38 11.96
C ASP A 247 4.76 -6.51 11.88
N PHE A 248 5.36 -7.42 12.66
CA PHE A 248 6.79 -7.73 12.61
C PHE A 248 7.21 -8.21 11.22
N ILE A 249 6.49 -9.21 10.68
CA ILE A 249 6.77 -9.76 9.34
C ILE A 249 6.57 -8.69 8.26
N TYR A 250 5.52 -7.86 8.36
CA TYR A 250 5.27 -6.77 7.43
C TYR A 250 6.45 -5.80 7.39
N TRP A 251 6.92 -5.33 8.55
CA TRP A 251 8.03 -4.39 8.62
C TRP A 251 9.36 -5.01 8.17
N GLN A 252 9.56 -6.31 8.38
CA GLN A 252 10.69 -7.03 7.80
C GLN A 252 10.70 -6.98 6.26
N HIS A 253 9.55 -7.21 5.61
CA HIS A 253 9.46 -7.13 4.15
C HIS A 253 9.70 -5.72 3.64
N VAL A 254 9.11 -4.71 4.29
CA VAL A 254 9.29 -3.31 3.88
C VAL A 254 10.74 -2.85 4.09
N GLY A 255 11.37 -3.23 5.21
CA GLY A 255 12.78 -2.93 5.48
C GLY A 255 13.72 -3.57 4.47
N GLN A 256 13.51 -4.85 4.13
CA GLN A 256 14.30 -5.54 3.11
C GLN A 256 14.11 -4.89 1.74
N LEU A 257 12.87 -4.58 1.36
CA LEU A 257 12.57 -3.90 0.10
C LEU A 257 13.27 -2.53 0.00
N ALA A 258 13.28 -1.76 1.10
CA ALA A 258 13.99 -0.49 1.16
C ALA A 258 15.51 -0.65 1.07
N ALA A 259 16.08 -1.66 1.73
CA ALA A 259 17.51 -1.95 1.65
C ALA A 259 17.93 -2.37 0.23
N ASP A 260 17.16 -3.26 -0.42
CA ASP A 260 17.41 -3.71 -1.79
C ASP A 260 17.29 -2.55 -2.80
N ALA A 261 16.32 -1.67 -2.58
CA ALA A 261 16.12 -0.46 -3.37
C ALA A 261 17.28 0.55 -3.27
N ILE A 262 18.02 0.56 -2.15
CA ILE A 262 19.20 1.43 -1.96
C ILE A 262 20.47 0.78 -2.53
N GLY A 263 20.57 -0.55 -2.48
CA GLY A 263 21.76 -1.30 -2.87
C GLY A 263 21.89 -1.66 -4.35
N GLY A 264 20.79 -1.60 -5.11
CA GLY A 264 20.77 -1.81 -6.56
C GLY A 264 21.08 -0.57 -7.38
#